data_AF-A0A3C0ID14-F1
#
_entry.id   AF-A0A3C0ID14-F1
#
_cell.length_a   1.000
_cell.length_b   1.000
_cell.length_c   1.000
_cell.angle_alpha   90.00
_cell.angle_beta   90.00
_cell.angle_gamma   90.00
#
_symmetry.space_group_name_H-M   'P 1'
#
loop_
_entity.id
_entity.type
_entity.pdbx_description
1 polymer ?
#
loop_
_entity_poly.entity_id
_entity_poly.type
_entity_poly.pdbx_seq_one_letter_code
_entity_poly.pdbx_strand_id
1 'polypeptide(L)'
;KDAFEFESWIVQQFGATPNTKQRGDLGLDGTTKENTPIQVKRSDNIGRNVIDNFLSAVQRSDKKLFEKNKAEGKPIGFIIAFSFGKGAIQEVARLKNQENLIIKLVTVEEIVPIARKPSLAVTVNDIGKDTKGLREIEFVAIGQSSAGIEFYAWDFDFKAEKGFKPQVLIDKEGKQAYKFKAGLHHVAVKIVDNDGLDNVEIIKLKVNGTIERA
;
A
#
# COMPACT_ATOMS: atom_id res chain seq x y z
N LYS A 1 -18.09 -3.48 -12.03
CA LYS A 1 -16.98 -4.38 -12.47
C LYS A 1 -16.81 -5.46 -11.41
N ASP A 2 -16.70 -6.70 -11.87
CA ASP A 2 -17.37 -7.88 -11.34
C ASP A 2 -16.89 -8.27 -9.93
N ALA A 3 -17.81 -8.48 -8.98
CA ALA A 3 -17.42 -8.94 -7.64
C ALA A 3 -16.78 -10.33 -7.70
N PHE A 4 -17.29 -11.17 -8.61
CA PHE A 4 -16.81 -12.51 -8.84
C PHE A 4 -15.38 -12.56 -9.40
N GLU A 5 -15.00 -11.60 -10.26
CA GLU A 5 -13.65 -11.49 -10.79
C GLU A 5 -12.64 -11.17 -9.68
N PHE A 6 -12.97 -10.24 -8.78
CA PHE A 6 -12.11 -9.90 -7.66
C PHE A 6 -11.96 -11.05 -6.68
N GLU A 7 -13.06 -11.71 -6.31
CA GLU A 7 -13.08 -12.87 -5.42
C GLU A 7 -12.21 -14.00 -6.00
N SER A 8 -12.40 -14.31 -7.29
CA SER A 8 -11.60 -15.34 -7.97
C SER A 8 -10.13 -14.97 -8.04
N TRP A 9 -9.82 -13.71 -8.38
CA TRP A 9 -8.46 -13.21 -8.49
C TRP A 9 -7.72 -13.27 -7.15
N ILE A 10 -8.32 -12.79 -6.06
CA ILE A 10 -7.64 -12.76 -4.76
C ILE A 10 -7.43 -14.17 -4.20
N VAL A 11 -8.37 -15.10 -4.42
CA VAL A 11 -8.20 -16.50 -4.04
C VAL A 11 -7.03 -17.14 -4.79
N GLN A 12 -6.86 -16.81 -6.07
CA GLN A 12 -5.69 -17.26 -6.84
C GLN A 12 -4.38 -16.65 -6.33
N GLN A 13 -4.37 -15.34 -6.02
CA GLN A 13 -3.17 -14.70 -5.44
C GLN A 13 -2.81 -15.30 -4.07
N PHE A 14 -3.82 -15.71 -3.29
CA PHE A 14 -3.63 -16.46 -2.05
C PHE A 14 -3.08 -17.90 -2.26
N GLY A 15 -2.99 -18.37 -3.50
CA GLY A 15 -2.51 -19.71 -3.85
C GLY A 15 -3.57 -20.81 -3.70
N ALA A 16 -4.85 -20.44 -3.71
CA ALA A 16 -6.00 -21.31 -3.53
C ALA A 16 -6.84 -21.45 -4.82
N THR A 17 -7.84 -22.34 -4.79
CA THR A 17 -8.70 -22.62 -5.94
C THR A 17 -10.04 -21.89 -5.77
N PRO A 18 -10.40 -20.95 -6.66
CA PRO A 18 -11.69 -20.26 -6.60
C PRO A 18 -12.84 -21.17 -7.04
N ASN A 19 -14.04 -20.91 -6.55
CA ASN A 19 -15.22 -21.65 -6.97
C ASN A 19 -15.58 -21.34 -8.43
N THR A 20 -15.94 -22.36 -9.18
CA THR A 20 -16.30 -22.24 -10.61
C THR A 20 -17.68 -21.61 -10.85
N LYS A 21 -18.55 -21.53 -9.83
CA LYS A 21 -19.90 -20.94 -9.91
C LYS A 21 -20.26 -20.24 -8.61
N GLN A 22 -21.05 -19.17 -8.68
CA GLN A 22 -21.42 -18.34 -7.51
C GLN A 22 -22.72 -18.79 -6.81
N ARG A 23 -23.47 -19.78 -7.34
CA ARG A 23 -24.82 -20.13 -6.87
C ARG A 23 -24.81 -21.40 -6.02
N GLY A 24 -25.23 -21.28 -4.76
CA GLY A 24 -25.47 -22.40 -3.85
C GLY A 24 -24.39 -22.60 -2.79
N ASP A 25 -23.29 -21.84 -2.85
CA ASP A 25 -22.06 -22.11 -2.09
C ASP A 25 -22.07 -21.53 -0.67
N LEU A 26 -23.23 -21.17 -0.13
CA LEU A 26 -23.40 -20.59 1.21
C LEU A 26 -22.55 -19.32 1.46
N GLY A 27 -22.06 -18.67 0.40
CA GLY A 27 -21.16 -17.52 0.47
C GLY A 27 -19.69 -17.87 0.68
N LEU A 28 -19.27 -19.09 0.34
CA LEU A 28 -17.87 -19.50 0.23
C LEU A 28 -17.37 -19.23 -1.20
N ASP A 29 -16.16 -18.72 -1.33
CA ASP A 29 -15.61 -18.19 -2.58
C ASP A 29 -14.46 -19.04 -3.16
N GLY A 30 -13.93 -19.97 -2.36
CA GLY A 30 -12.88 -20.90 -2.79
C GLY A 30 -12.43 -21.83 -1.68
N THR A 31 -11.39 -22.62 -2.00
CA THR A 31 -10.79 -23.58 -1.05
C THR A 31 -9.27 -23.63 -1.18
N THR A 32 -8.59 -23.88 -0.07
CA THR A 32 -7.14 -24.16 -0.07
C THR A 32 -6.85 -25.52 -0.72
N LYS A 33 -5.56 -25.86 -0.90
CA LYS A 33 -5.12 -27.18 -1.37
C LYS A 33 -5.60 -28.34 -0.47
N GLU A 34 -5.88 -28.07 0.80
CA GLU A 34 -6.41 -29.06 1.76
C GLU A 34 -7.96 -29.05 1.82
N ASN A 35 -8.62 -28.39 0.86
CA ASN A 35 -10.06 -28.16 0.80
C ASN A 35 -10.63 -27.29 1.93
N THR A 36 -9.79 -26.59 2.69
CA THR A 36 -10.26 -25.67 3.74
C THR A 36 -10.98 -24.47 3.09
N PRO A 37 -12.21 -24.15 3.49
CA PRO A 37 -13.02 -23.11 2.83
C PRO A 37 -12.49 -21.70 3.05
N ILE A 38 -12.72 -20.85 2.04
CA ILE A 38 -12.34 -19.45 2.00
C ILE A 38 -13.59 -18.60 1.73
N GLN A 39 -13.74 -17.49 2.45
CA GLN A 39 -14.69 -16.44 2.10
C GLN A 39 -13.95 -15.11 1.90
N VAL A 40 -14.30 -14.39 0.85
CA VAL A 40 -13.76 -13.08 0.50
C VAL A 40 -14.81 -12.01 0.80
N LYS A 41 -14.37 -10.88 1.36
CA LYS A 41 -15.17 -9.67 1.52
C LYS A 41 -14.42 -8.46 0.98
N ARG A 42 -15.09 -7.70 0.12
CA ARG A 42 -14.55 -6.49 -0.51
C ARG A 42 -14.70 -5.22 0.33
N SER A 43 -15.07 -5.36 1.60
CA SER A 43 -15.33 -4.25 2.50
C SER A 43 -14.30 -4.18 3.62
N ASP A 44 -14.09 -2.97 4.12
CA ASP A 44 -13.32 -2.69 5.32
C ASP A 44 -14.12 -2.97 6.60
N ASN A 45 -13.37 -3.10 7.70
CA ASN A 45 -13.90 -3.17 9.05
C ASN A 45 -14.97 -4.27 9.22
N ILE A 46 -14.67 -5.46 8.71
CA ILE A 46 -15.58 -6.62 8.80
C ILE A 46 -15.96 -6.88 10.26
N GLY A 47 -17.26 -6.99 10.50
CA GLY A 47 -17.84 -7.18 11.83
C GLY A 47 -17.97 -8.65 12.24
N ARG A 48 -18.34 -8.84 13.52
CA ARG A 48 -18.58 -10.16 14.13
C ARG A 48 -19.59 -11.00 13.35
N ASN A 49 -20.66 -10.38 12.84
CA ASN A 49 -21.71 -11.05 12.08
C ASN A 49 -21.18 -11.87 10.89
N VAL A 50 -20.11 -11.42 10.24
CA VAL A 50 -19.49 -12.16 9.14
C VAL A 50 -18.80 -13.42 9.66
N ILE A 51 -18.17 -13.37 10.83
CA ILE A 51 -17.53 -14.53 11.46
C ILE A 51 -18.57 -15.59 11.81
N ASP A 52 -19.69 -15.19 12.43
CA ASP A 52 -20.76 -16.10 12.84
C ASP A 52 -21.43 -16.78 11.64
N ASN A 53 -21.68 -16.00 10.57
CA ASN A 53 -22.24 -16.51 9.33
C ASN A 53 -21.28 -17.46 8.61
N PHE A 54 -19.98 -17.10 8.56
CA PHE A 54 -18.95 -17.93 7.96
C PHE A 54 -18.81 -19.26 8.69
N LEU A 55 -18.73 -19.23 10.04
CA LEU A 55 -18.66 -20.44 10.86
C LEU A 55 -19.83 -21.39 10.55
N SER A 56 -21.04 -20.84 10.48
CA SER A 56 -22.25 -21.61 10.13
C SER A 56 -22.16 -22.21 8.73
N ALA A 57 -21.62 -21.48 7.75
CA ALA A 57 -21.45 -21.96 6.38
C ALA A 57 -20.42 -23.10 6.31
N VAL A 58 -19.26 -22.92 6.95
CA VAL A 58 -18.19 -23.94 7.01
C VAL A 58 -18.71 -25.23 7.60
N GLN A 59 -19.39 -25.17 8.75
CA GLN A 59 -19.91 -26.35 9.44
C GLN A 59 -20.94 -27.12 8.61
N ARG A 60 -21.71 -26.43 7.76
CA ARG A 60 -22.71 -27.03 6.86
C ARG A 60 -22.09 -27.58 5.58
N SER A 61 -21.02 -26.96 5.09
CA SER A 61 -20.38 -27.31 3.81
C SER A 61 -19.73 -28.71 3.83
N ASP A 62 -18.90 -28.98 4.84
CA ASP A 62 -18.29 -30.29 5.06
C ASP A 62 -18.05 -30.53 6.55
N LYS A 63 -19.01 -31.22 7.18
CA LYS A 63 -18.95 -31.56 8.60
C LYS A 63 -17.76 -32.45 8.94
N LYS A 64 -17.35 -33.36 8.04
CA LYS A 64 -16.24 -34.28 8.31
C LYS A 64 -14.92 -33.52 8.33
N LEU A 65 -14.70 -32.65 7.36
CA LEU A 65 -13.51 -31.79 7.30
C LEU A 65 -13.46 -30.82 8.48
N PHE A 66 -14.61 -30.22 8.85
CA PHE A 66 -14.71 -29.34 10.01
C PHE A 66 -14.26 -30.02 11.31
N GLU A 67 -14.82 -31.20 11.64
CA GLU A 67 -14.45 -31.93 12.85
C GLU A 67 -12.99 -32.41 12.82
N LYS A 68 -12.49 -32.81 11.64
CA LYS A 68 -11.08 -33.18 11.45
C LYS A 68 -10.15 -32.00 11.76
N ASN A 69 -10.38 -30.84 11.14
CA ASN A 69 -9.52 -29.67 11.32
C ASN A 69 -9.57 -29.17 12.77
N LYS A 70 -10.75 -29.19 13.40
CA LYS A 70 -10.91 -28.90 14.82
C LYS A 70 -10.08 -29.84 15.70
N ALA A 71 -10.14 -31.15 15.46
CA ALA A 71 -9.39 -32.15 16.23
C ALA A 71 -7.87 -32.02 16.04
N GLU A 72 -7.43 -31.69 14.83
CA GLU A 72 -6.01 -31.52 14.48
C GLU A 72 -5.46 -30.12 14.84
N GLY A 73 -6.28 -29.21 15.37
CA GLY A 73 -5.85 -27.83 15.65
C GLY A 73 -5.51 -27.03 14.40
N LYS A 74 -6.10 -27.39 13.25
CA LYS A 74 -5.94 -26.71 11.97
C LYS A 74 -7.02 -25.64 11.75
N PRO A 75 -6.78 -24.66 10.86
CA PRO A 75 -7.82 -23.74 10.45
C PRO A 75 -9.03 -24.46 9.86
N ILE A 76 -10.22 -24.15 10.37
CA ILE A 76 -11.49 -24.61 9.79
C ILE A 76 -11.90 -23.76 8.59
N GLY A 77 -11.33 -22.56 8.44
CA GLY A 77 -11.63 -21.66 7.33
C GLY A 77 -10.77 -20.40 7.35
N PHE A 78 -10.74 -19.72 6.21
CA PHE A 78 -10.06 -18.45 6.01
C PHE A 78 -11.07 -17.38 5.58
N ILE A 79 -10.95 -16.19 6.14
CA ILE A 79 -11.68 -15.01 5.65
C ILE A 79 -10.66 -14.02 5.14
N ILE A 80 -10.81 -13.60 3.89
CA ILE A 80 -10.00 -12.58 3.23
C ILE A 80 -10.82 -11.29 3.16
N ALA A 81 -10.29 -10.18 3.66
CA ALA A 81 -10.95 -8.88 3.57
C ALA A 81 -9.96 -7.71 3.49
N PHE A 82 -10.43 -6.49 3.22
CA PHE A 82 -9.53 -5.32 3.29
C PHE A 82 -9.11 -5.02 4.74
N SER A 83 -10.03 -5.10 5.70
CA SER A 83 -9.71 -4.96 7.12
C SER A 83 -10.76 -5.60 8.03
N PHE A 84 -10.38 -5.89 9.28
CA PHE A 84 -11.24 -6.53 10.27
C PHE A 84 -11.47 -5.62 11.47
N GLY A 85 -12.74 -5.48 11.86
CA GLY A 85 -13.11 -4.72 13.04
C GLY A 85 -12.80 -5.47 14.34
N LYS A 86 -12.73 -4.71 15.44
CA LYS A 86 -12.46 -5.24 16.79
C LYS A 86 -13.38 -6.41 17.16
N GLY A 87 -14.67 -6.33 16.78
CA GLY A 87 -15.64 -7.39 17.06
C GLY A 87 -15.32 -8.70 16.34
N ALA A 88 -14.85 -8.65 15.09
CA ALA A 88 -14.42 -9.85 14.37
C ALA A 88 -13.17 -10.48 15.00
N ILE A 89 -12.18 -9.65 15.35
CA ILE A 89 -10.94 -10.08 16.01
C ILE A 89 -11.23 -10.75 17.36
N GLN A 90 -12.10 -10.14 18.16
CA GLN A 90 -12.51 -10.69 19.45
C GLN A 90 -13.26 -12.02 19.30
N GLU A 91 -14.13 -12.14 18.28
CA GLU A 91 -14.89 -13.36 18.08
C GLU A 91 -14.01 -14.54 17.65
N VAL A 92 -13.07 -14.35 16.73
CA VAL A 92 -12.14 -15.44 16.36
C VAL A 92 -11.24 -15.84 17.53
N ALA A 93 -10.85 -14.88 18.38
CA ALA A 93 -10.09 -15.18 19.60
C ALA A 93 -10.94 -15.98 20.60
N ARG A 94 -12.22 -15.62 20.78
CA ARG A 94 -13.17 -16.36 21.62
C ARG A 94 -13.36 -17.80 21.12
N LEU A 95 -13.64 -17.97 19.83
CA LEU A 95 -13.82 -19.27 19.18
C LEU A 95 -12.59 -20.17 19.35
N LYS A 96 -11.39 -19.62 19.18
CA LYS A 96 -10.14 -20.35 19.40
C LYS A 96 -9.98 -20.79 20.86
N ASN A 97 -10.18 -19.88 21.80
CA ASN A 97 -9.89 -20.13 23.22
C ASN A 97 -10.95 -21.00 23.90
N GLN A 98 -12.21 -20.89 23.51
CA GLN A 98 -13.33 -21.58 24.16
C GLN A 98 -13.71 -22.88 23.45
N GLU A 99 -13.60 -22.92 22.12
CA GLU A 99 -14.16 -24.01 21.31
C GLU A 99 -13.09 -24.74 20.48
N ASN A 100 -11.83 -24.31 20.56
CA ASN A 100 -10.71 -24.76 19.72
C ASN A 100 -11.00 -24.63 18.22
N LEU A 101 -11.78 -23.61 17.84
CA LEU A 101 -12.14 -23.32 16.45
C LEU A 101 -11.26 -22.21 15.90
N ILE A 102 -10.49 -22.52 14.85
CA ILE A 102 -9.52 -21.58 14.27
C ILE A 102 -10.04 -21.07 12.93
N ILE A 103 -10.48 -19.80 12.90
CA ILE A 103 -10.73 -19.05 11.66
C ILE A 103 -9.55 -18.10 11.47
N LYS A 104 -8.92 -18.16 10.31
CA LYS A 104 -7.80 -17.27 9.95
C LYS A 104 -8.34 -16.03 9.24
N LEU A 105 -8.06 -14.87 9.80
CA LEU A 105 -8.32 -13.58 9.17
C LEU A 105 -7.08 -13.19 8.37
N VAL A 106 -7.24 -12.93 7.08
CA VAL A 106 -6.17 -12.55 6.16
C VAL A 106 -6.56 -11.25 5.49
N THR A 107 -5.70 -10.25 5.51
CA THR A 107 -5.97 -9.00 4.80
C THR A 107 -5.56 -9.07 3.34
N VAL A 108 -6.22 -8.31 2.46
CA VAL A 108 -5.82 -8.18 1.05
C VAL A 108 -4.37 -7.68 0.94
N GLU A 109 -3.95 -6.79 1.85
CA GLU A 109 -2.57 -6.28 1.93
C GLU A 109 -1.54 -7.38 2.19
N GLU A 110 -1.88 -8.44 2.92
CA GLU A 110 -0.98 -9.59 3.14
C GLU A 110 -0.79 -10.44 1.89
N ILE A 111 -1.74 -10.40 0.96
CA ILE A 111 -1.76 -11.24 -0.25
C ILE A 111 -1.17 -10.50 -1.45
N VAL A 112 -1.52 -9.22 -1.58
CA VAL A 112 -1.12 -8.37 -2.70
C VAL A 112 -0.07 -7.40 -2.20
N PRO A 113 1.17 -7.45 -2.73
CA PRO A 113 2.15 -6.42 -2.46
C PRO A 113 1.59 -5.07 -2.87
N ILE A 114 1.21 -4.23 -1.90
CA ILE A 114 0.74 -2.89 -2.19
C ILE A 114 1.99 -2.09 -2.55
N ALA A 115 2.11 -1.74 -3.83
CA ALA A 115 3.15 -0.86 -4.30
C ALA A 115 2.94 0.53 -3.64
N ARG A 116 3.78 0.86 -2.66
CA ARG A 116 3.71 2.12 -1.92
C ARG A 116 4.59 3.13 -2.64
N LYS A 117 4.02 4.32 -2.93
CA LYS A 117 4.81 5.41 -3.50
C LYS A 117 6.02 5.73 -2.62
N PRO A 118 7.17 6.07 -3.21
CA PRO A 118 8.34 6.49 -2.45
C PRO A 118 8.02 7.70 -1.56
N SER A 119 8.54 7.72 -0.34
CA SER A 119 8.60 8.94 0.46
C SER A 119 9.75 9.82 -0.02
N LEU A 120 9.63 11.13 0.18
CA LEU A 120 10.60 12.12 -0.28
C LEU A 120 10.71 13.24 0.76
N ALA A 121 11.92 13.50 1.22
CA ALA A 121 12.24 14.66 2.04
C ALA A 121 13.32 15.48 1.35
N VAL A 122 13.20 16.81 1.37
CA VAL A 122 14.20 17.70 0.75
C VAL A 122 14.73 18.70 1.75
N THR A 123 16.06 18.75 1.87
CA THR A 123 16.80 19.76 2.62
C THR A 123 17.33 20.81 1.66
N VAL A 124 17.34 22.07 2.11
CA VAL A 124 17.79 23.22 1.32
C VAL A 124 18.86 23.96 2.12
N ASN A 125 20.04 24.10 1.54
CA ASN A 125 21.19 24.75 2.17
C ASN A 125 21.62 25.97 1.35
N ASP A 126 21.72 27.13 2.01
CA ASP A 126 22.24 28.34 1.38
C ASP A 126 23.76 28.30 1.30
N ILE A 127 24.34 28.26 0.11
CA ILE A 127 25.80 28.21 -0.05
C ILE A 127 26.40 29.61 0.01
N GLY A 128 25.82 30.57 -0.70
CA GLY A 128 26.66 31.68 -1.12
C GLY A 128 26.04 32.59 -2.15
N LYS A 129 26.59 33.82 -2.22
CA LYS A 129 26.37 34.68 -3.37
C LYS A 129 27.59 34.50 -4.23
N ASP A 130 27.40 34.32 -5.52
CA ASP A 130 28.52 34.34 -6.45
C ASP A 130 28.95 35.78 -6.78
N THR A 131 30.01 35.90 -7.56
CA THR A 131 30.57 37.20 -8.00
C THR A 131 29.62 38.01 -8.87
N LYS A 132 28.51 37.41 -9.34
CA LYS A 132 27.46 38.05 -10.14
C LYS A 132 26.21 38.37 -9.32
N GLY A 133 26.25 38.15 -8.01
CA GLY A 133 25.15 38.41 -7.09
C GLY A 133 24.03 37.37 -7.12
N LEU A 134 24.20 36.24 -7.81
CA LEU A 134 23.26 35.12 -7.77
C LEU A 134 23.44 34.33 -6.49
N ARG A 135 22.34 33.90 -5.86
CA ARG A 135 22.39 33.05 -4.66
C ARG A 135 22.46 31.59 -5.11
N GLU A 136 23.50 30.90 -4.71
CA GLU A 136 23.69 29.47 -4.94
C GLU A 136 23.10 28.68 -3.77
N ILE A 137 22.25 27.71 -4.11
CA ILE A 137 21.46 26.93 -3.16
C ILE A 137 21.69 25.45 -3.46
N GLU A 138 22.07 24.69 -2.44
CA GLU A 138 22.16 23.24 -2.50
C GLU A 138 20.84 22.61 -2.04
N PHE A 139 20.45 21.56 -2.74
CA PHE A 139 19.30 20.72 -2.44
C PHE A 139 19.78 19.30 -2.23
N VAL A 140 19.26 18.66 -1.18
CA VAL A 140 19.49 17.25 -0.89
C VAL A 140 18.14 16.57 -0.72
N ALA A 141 17.77 15.75 -1.68
CA ALA A 141 16.58 14.91 -1.67
C ALA A 141 16.93 13.53 -1.12
N ILE A 142 16.16 13.06 -0.15
CA ILE A 142 16.29 11.74 0.46
C ILE A 142 14.99 11.00 0.28
N GLY A 143 15.07 9.88 -0.42
CA GLY A 143 13.96 9.00 -0.72
C GLY A 143 13.96 7.70 0.07
N GLN A 144 12.78 7.15 0.33
CA GLN A 144 12.63 5.79 0.85
C GLN A 144 11.54 5.04 0.07
N SER A 145 11.88 3.86 -0.43
CA SER A 145 10.95 2.89 -1.02
C SER A 145 11.41 1.48 -0.68
N SER A 146 10.47 0.55 -0.50
CA SER A 146 10.77 -0.88 -0.35
C SER A 146 11.38 -1.48 -1.62
N ALA A 147 11.11 -0.90 -2.79
CA ALA A 147 11.67 -1.32 -4.07
C ALA A 147 13.11 -0.80 -4.28
N GLY A 148 13.56 0.17 -3.47
CA GLY A 148 14.78 0.94 -3.73
C GLY A 148 14.52 2.11 -4.68
N ILE A 149 15.37 3.14 -4.62
CA ILE A 149 15.21 4.35 -5.43
C ILE A 149 15.90 4.17 -6.77
N GLU A 150 15.17 4.45 -7.85
CA GLU A 150 15.70 4.40 -9.20
C GLU A 150 16.37 5.73 -9.54
N PHE A 151 15.71 6.87 -9.42
CA PHE A 151 16.37 8.18 -9.60
C PHE A 151 15.55 9.36 -9.06
N TYR A 152 16.19 10.52 -9.02
CA TYR A 152 15.59 11.84 -8.82
C TYR A 152 15.60 12.67 -10.11
N ALA A 153 14.67 13.60 -10.23
CA ALA A 153 14.62 14.59 -11.29
C ALA A 153 14.26 15.96 -10.71
N TRP A 154 14.83 17.03 -11.26
CA TRP A 154 14.75 18.37 -10.69
C TRP A 154 14.21 19.37 -11.71
N ASP A 155 13.18 20.11 -11.31
CA ASP A 155 12.63 21.26 -12.02
C ASP A 155 12.79 22.54 -11.16
N PHE A 156 13.76 23.38 -11.49
CA PHE A 156 14.10 24.61 -10.75
C PHE A 156 13.26 25.85 -11.14
N ASP A 157 12.37 25.75 -12.13
CA ASP A 157 11.44 26.81 -12.56
C ASP A 157 10.02 26.23 -12.69
N PHE A 158 9.61 25.47 -11.67
CA PHE A 158 8.38 24.70 -11.70
C PHE A 158 7.14 25.62 -11.81
N LYS A 159 6.31 25.31 -12.81
CA LYS A 159 5.06 26.00 -13.11
C LYS A 159 3.96 24.97 -13.22
N ALA A 160 3.03 24.96 -12.26
CA ALA A 160 2.01 23.93 -12.14
C ALA A 160 1.20 23.76 -13.45
N GLU A 161 0.89 24.86 -14.12
CA GLU A 161 0.17 24.90 -15.40
C GLU A 161 0.94 24.32 -16.59
N LYS A 162 2.27 24.26 -16.50
CA LYS A 162 3.15 23.70 -17.54
C LYS A 162 3.52 22.25 -17.27
N GLY A 163 3.14 21.70 -16.12
CA GLY A 163 3.57 20.40 -15.64
C GLY A 163 5.05 20.38 -15.24
N PHE A 164 5.49 19.23 -14.76
CA PHE A 164 6.87 19.00 -14.34
C PHE A 164 7.81 18.94 -15.56
N LYS A 165 8.77 19.87 -15.65
CA LYS A 165 9.73 19.97 -16.75
C LYS A 165 11.16 19.95 -16.20
N PRO A 166 11.73 18.77 -15.98
CA PRO A 166 13.02 18.68 -15.30
C PRO A 166 14.12 19.26 -16.18
N GLN A 167 14.99 20.08 -15.58
CA GLN A 167 16.27 20.45 -16.19
C GLN A 167 17.35 19.40 -15.87
N VAL A 168 17.17 18.64 -14.78
CA VAL A 168 18.03 17.48 -14.44
C VAL A 168 17.16 16.24 -14.39
N LEU A 169 17.55 15.21 -15.13
CA LEU A 169 16.88 13.91 -15.18
C LEU A 169 17.87 12.80 -14.83
N ILE A 170 17.39 11.76 -14.15
CA ILE A 170 18.17 10.59 -13.74
C ILE A 170 19.35 10.96 -12.81
N ASP A 171 19.10 11.82 -11.83
CA ASP A 171 20.04 12.04 -10.73
C ASP A 171 19.99 10.83 -9.78
N LYS A 172 21.10 10.09 -9.66
CA LYS A 172 21.19 8.92 -8.77
C LYS A 172 21.59 9.29 -7.34
N GLU A 173 22.12 10.49 -7.12
CA GLU A 173 22.62 10.95 -5.82
C GLU A 173 21.55 11.70 -5.03
N GLY A 174 20.60 12.34 -5.72
CA GLY A 174 19.57 13.17 -5.09
C GLY A 174 20.15 14.47 -4.55
N LYS A 175 21.21 15.00 -5.17
CA LYS A 175 21.91 16.19 -4.71
C LYS A 175 22.18 17.14 -5.86
N GLN A 176 21.73 18.39 -5.76
CA GLN A 176 21.95 19.41 -6.79
C GLN A 176 22.26 20.77 -6.18
N ALA A 177 23.00 21.60 -6.91
CA ALA A 177 23.20 23.00 -6.60
C ALA A 177 22.68 23.87 -7.75
N TYR A 178 21.92 24.90 -7.45
CA TYR A 178 21.34 25.79 -8.46
C TYR A 178 21.41 27.25 -8.04
N LYS A 179 21.55 28.14 -9.03
CA LYS A 179 21.71 29.58 -8.82
C LYS A 179 20.43 30.33 -9.13
N PHE A 180 19.98 31.12 -8.15
CA PHE A 180 18.75 31.89 -8.25
C PHE A 180 19.01 33.39 -8.25
N LYS A 181 18.20 34.10 -9.04
CA LYS A 181 18.04 35.55 -8.91
C LYS A 181 17.15 35.87 -7.71
N ALA A 182 17.17 37.13 -7.25
CA ALA A 182 16.21 37.58 -6.26
C ALA A 182 14.76 37.40 -6.77
N GLY A 183 13.86 36.99 -5.89
CA GLY A 183 12.46 36.73 -6.22
C GLY A 183 11.90 35.45 -5.61
N LEU A 184 10.66 35.13 -6.00
CA LEU A 184 9.98 33.90 -5.63
C LEU A 184 10.27 32.82 -6.68
N HIS A 185 10.63 31.62 -6.21
CA HIS A 185 10.92 30.46 -7.05
C HIS A 185 10.18 29.24 -6.52
N HIS A 186 9.76 28.38 -7.44
CA HIS A 186 9.22 27.07 -7.11
C HIS A 186 10.15 26.02 -7.71
N VAL A 187 10.67 25.15 -6.85
CA VAL A 187 11.51 24.02 -7.25
C VAL A 187 10.72 22.76 -6.99
N ALA A 188 10.51 21.94 -8.01
CA ALA A 188 9.96 20.61 -7.84
C ALA A 188 11.08 19.57 -7.92
N VAL A 189 11.10 18.62 -6.99
CA VAL A 189 11.89 17.40 -7.14
C VAL A 189 10.97 16.21 -7.21
N LYS A 190 11.19 15.36 -8.21
CA LYS A 190 10.52 14.08 -8.37
C LYS A 190 11.48 12.98 -7.94
N ILE A 191 10.96 12.01 -7.20
CA ILE A 191 11.62 10.72 -6.97
C ILE A 191 10.86 9.62 -7.71
N VAL A 192 11.59 8.67 -8.28
CA VAL A 192 11.05 7.47 -8.92
C VAL A 192 11.74 6.26 -8.29
N ASP A 193 10.96 5.24 -7.92
CA ASP A 193 11.48 3.97 -7.40
C ASP A 193 11.62 2.89 -8.49
N ASN A 194 12.21 1.75 -8.14
CA ASN A 194 12.49 0.67 -9.10
C ASN A 194 11.23 0.00 -9.68
N ASP A 195 10.07 0.18 -9.04
CA ASP A 195 8.78 -0.29 -9.55
C ASP A 195 8.10 0.77 -10.45
N GLY A 196 8.77 1.91 -10.67
CA GLY A 196 8.28 3.01 -11.50
C GLY A 196 7.25 3.90 -10.80
N LEU A 197 7.06 3.76 -9.49
CA LEU A 197 6.21 4.66 -8.72
C LEU A 197 6.95 5.96 -8.42
N ASP A 198 6.22 7.08 -8.49
CA ASP A 198 6.79 8.40 -8.27
C ASP A 198 6.04 9.25 -7.23
N ASN A 199 6.82 10.15 -6.64
CA ASN A 199 6.36 11.21 -5.75
C ASN A 199 7.08 12.52 -6.08
N VAL A 200 6.43 13.66 -5.84
CA VAL A 200 6.95 15.00 -6.17
C VAL A 200 6.78 15.92 -4.97
N GLU A 201 7.88 16.57 -4.57
CA GLU A 201 7.88 17.61 -3.54
C GLU A 201 8.10 18.97 -4.21
N ILE A 202 7.30 19.98 -3.84
CA ILE A 202 7.43 21.35 -4.34
C ILE A 202 7.91 22.26 -3.21
N ILE A 203 9.06 22.87 -3.43
CA ILE A 203 9.74 23.77 -2.52
C ILE A 203 9.51 25.20 -3.01
N LYS A 204 8.89 26.02 -2.17
CA LYS A 204 8.75 27.46 -2.44
C LYS A 204 9.87 28.21 -1.76
N LEU A 205 10.63 28.95 -2.54
CA LEU A 205 11.77 29.71 -2.08
C LEU A 205 11.56 31.19 -2.34
N LYS A 206 11.81 32.00 -1.34
CA LYS A 206 11.92 33.45 -1.49
C LYS A 206 13.38 33.86 -1.29
N VAL A 207 13.96 34.46 -2.32
CA VAL A 207 15.36 34.88 -2.34
C VAL A 207 15.43 36.41 -2.26
N ASN A 208 15.71 36.95 -1.06
CA ASN A 208 15.76 38.38 -0.77
C ASN A 208 17.10 38.83 -0.16
N GLY A 209 18.17 38.07 -0.38
CA GLY A 209 19.48 38.27 0.26
C GLY A 209 19.82 37.17 1.27
N THR A 210 18.79 36.53 1.82
CA THR A 210 18.78 35.24 2.54
C THR A 210 17.69 34.34 1.92
N ILE A 211 17.67 33.07 2.31
CA ILE A 211 16.63 32.11 1.90
C ILE A 211 15.55 32.02 2.98
N GLU A 212 14.29 32.13 2.56
CA GLU A 212 13.12 31.79 3.38
C GLU A 212 12.31 30.71 2.66
N ARG A 213 11.88 29.66 3.39
CA ARG A 213 10.85 28.74 2.89
C ARG A 213 9.50 29.45 2.98
N ALA A 214 8.83 29.54 1.84
CA ALA A 214 7.53 30.21 1.71
C ALA A 214 6.34 29.23 1.81
#